data_AF-A0A3B9PT44-F1
#
_entry.id   AF-A0A3B9PT44-F1
#
_cell.length_a   1.000
_cell.length_b   1.000
_cell.length_c   1.000
_cell.angle_alpha   90.00
_cell.angle_beta   90.00
_cell.angle_gamma   90.00
#
_symmetry.space_group_name_H-M   'P 1'
#
loop_
_entity.id
_entity.type
_entity.pdbx_description
1 polymer ?
#
loop_
_entity_poly.entity_id
_entity_poly.type
_entity_poly.pdbx_seq_one_letter_code
_entity_poly.pdbx_strand_id
1 'polypeptide(L)'
;QEISVDNLRFSEHVKRIAMEAMTVNLSNLNFPTGSQVKLNSAYGGMDGKYPNFNSILYGRVNFIQNIRYANNLIMDRPSFDQFGGSVSIGRIGN
;
A
#
# COMPACT_ATOMS: atom_id res chain seq x y z
N GLN A 1 -15.71 5.47 -4.81
CA GLN A 1 -14.93 5.11 -6.01
C GLN A 1 -13.70 4.33 -5.60
N GLU A 2 -13.31 3.32 -6.36
CA GLU A 2 -12.26 2.35 -6.03
C GLU A 2 -11.11 2.43 -7.04
N ILE A 3 -9.89 2.15 -6.56
CA ILE A 3 -8.73 1.82 -7.40
C ILE A 3 -8.38 0.35 -7.14
N SER A 4 -8.28 -0.43 -8.21
CA SER A 4 -7.78 -1.81 -8.19
C SER A 4 -6.60 -1.92 -9.13
N VAL A 5 -5.43 -2.31 -8.59
CA VAL A 5 -4.17 -2.41 -9.33
C VAL A 5 -3.60 -3.81 -9.16
N ASP A 6 -3.31 -4.44 -10.29
CA ASP A 6 -2.63 -5.72 -10.37
C ASP A 6 -1.45 -5.63 -11.33
N ASN A 7 -0.27 -6.11 -10.90
CA ASN A 7 0.91 -6.23 -11.74
C ASN A 7 1.43 -4.88 -12.32
N LEU A 8 1.19 -3.77 -11.62
CA LEU A 8 1.81 -2.49 -11.97
C LEU A 8 3.31 -2.52 -11.64
N ARG A 9 4.13 -2.07 -12.59
CA ARG A 9 5.58 -2.03 -12.48
C ARG A 9 6.06 -0.60 -12.37
N PHE A 10 6.89 -0.32 -11.37
CA PHE A 10 7.58 0.96 -11.24
C PHE A 10 9.00 0.83 -11.75
N SER A 11 9.52 1.89 -12.38
CA SER A 11 10.96 1.99 -12.64
C SER A 11 11.71 2.25 -11.32
N GLU A 12 12.98 1.86 -11.26
CA GLU A 12 13.81 2.04 -10.07
C GLU A 12 14.02 3.51 -9.66
N HIS A 13 13.76 4.44 -10.59
CA HIS A 13 13.92 5.87 -10.40
C HIS A 13 12.70 6.54 -9.75
N VAL A 14 11.58 5.84 -9.60
CA VAL A 14 10.37 6.41 -8.97
C VAL A 14 10.64 6.68 -7.49
N LYS A 15 10.62 7.95 -7.11
CA LYS A 15 10.86 8.39 -5.72
C LYS A 15 9.59 8.65 -4.92
N ARG A 16 8.45 8.89 -5.58
CA ARG A 16 7.18 9.20 -4.92
C ARG A 16 6.04 8.50 -5.62
N ILE A 17 5.22 7.82 -4.83
CA ILE A 17 4.03 7.10 -5.27
C ILE A 17 2.89 7.56 -4.38
N ALA A 18 1.84 8.11 -4.97
CA ALA A 18 0.65 8.54 -4.26
C ALA A 18 -0.58 7.93 -4.93
N MET A 19 -1.45 7.30 -4.14
CA MET A 19 -2.75 6.79 -4.60
C MET A 19 -3.83 7.23 -3.63
N GLU A 20 -4.97 7.66 -4.16
CA GLU A 20 -6.09 8.12 -3.36
C GLU A 20 -7.42 7.66 -3.97
N ALA A 21 -8.19 6.87 -3.21
CA ALA A 21 -9.53 6.42 -3.59
C ALA A 21 -10.30 5.97 -2.34
N MET A 22 -11.63 5.83 -2.41
CA MET A 22 -12.42 5.32 -1.28
C MET A 22 -11.89 3.96 -0.80
N THR A 23 -11.64 3.06 -1.75
CA THR A 23 -11.00 1.75 -1.55
C THR A 23 -9.80 1.66 -2.48
N VAL A 24 -8.66 1.15 -1.99
CA VAL A 24 -7.45 0.90 -2.79
C VAL A 24 -7.09 -0.57 -2.65
N ASN A 25 -7.15 -1.32 -3.73
CA ASN A 25 -6.88 -2.77 -3.78
C ASN A 25 -5.61 -3.00 -4.58
N LEU A 26 -4.58 -3.57 -3.94
CA LEU A 26 -3.27 -3.79 -4.55
C LEU A 26 -2.94 -5.28 -4.60
N SER A 27 -2.43 -5.72 -5.75
CA SER A 27 -1.91 -7.06 -5.99
C SER A 27 -0.63 -7.02 -6.85
N ASN A 28 0.28 -7.97 -6.59
CA ASN A 28 1.46 -8.27 -7.42
C ASN A 28 2.30 -7.03 -7.74
N LEU A 29 2.74 -6.33 -6.70
CA LEU A 29 3.30 -5.00 -6.79
C LEU A 29 4.59 -4.91 -5.96
N ASN A 30 5.60 -4.25 -6.50
CA ASN A 30 6.86 -4.00 -5.80
C ASN A 30 7.18 -2.51 -5.80
N PHE A 31 7.08 -1.89 -4.63
CA PHE A 31 7.50 -0.51 -4.43
C PHE A 31 9.04 -0.42 -4.49
N PRO A 32 9.60 0.47 -5.32
CA PRO A 32 11.06 0.60 -5.46
C PRO A 32 11.75 1.02 -4.17
N THR A 33 13.01 0.62 -4.02
CA THR A 33 13.85 1.02 -2.90
C THR A 33 14.01 2.54 -2.83
N GLY A 34 13.78 3.10 -1.63
CA GLY A 34 13.89 4.54 -1.39
C GLY A 34 12.74 5.37 -1.97
N SER A 35 11.64 4.72 -2.38
CA SER A 35 10.41 5.41 -2.75
C SER A 35 9.58 5.75 -1.52
N GLN A 36 8.99 6.94 -1.50
CA GLN A 36 7.95 7.30 -0.53
C GLN A 36 6.59 6.91 -1.11
N VAL A 37 5.85 6.11 -0.36
CA VAL A 37 4.54 5.60 -0.77
C VAL A 37 3.47 6.18 0.14
N LYS A 38 2.50 6.89 -0.42
CA LYS A 38 1.35 7.45 0.29
C LYS A 38 0.07 6.87 -0.29
N LEU A 39 -0.65 6.09 0.51
CA LEU A 39 -1.88 5.43 0.12
C LEU A 39 -3.03 5.98 0.96
N ASN A 40 -3.98 6.66 0.34
CA ASN A 40 -5.10 7.27 1.04
C ASN A 40 -6.39 6.50 0.74
N SER A 41 -7.14 6.20 1.79
CA SER A 41 -8.46 5.55 1.70
C SER A 41 -9.53 6.27 2.50
N ALA A 42 -10.80 5.87 2.36
CA ALA A 42 -11.91 6.51 3.08
C ALA A 42 -11.74 6.44 4.62
N TYR A 43 -11.13 5.36 5.11
CA TYR A 43 -10.97 5.12 6.53
C TYR A 43 -9.51 5.08 7.01
N GLY A 44 -8.54 5.14 6.10
CA GLY A 44 -7.11 5.09 6.43
C GLY A 44 -6.62 3.74 6.96
N GLY A 45 -5.44 3.75 7.59
CA GLY A 45 -4.76 2.54 8.07
C GLY A 45 -5.48 1.86 9.22
N MET A 46 -5.49 0.52 9.23
CA MET A 46 -5.85 -0.29 10.39
C MET A 46 -4.86 0.00 11.53
N ASP A 47 -5.38 0.20 12.73
CA ASP A 47 -4.62 0.66 13.90
C ASP A 47 -3.78 1.91 13.63
N GLY A 48 -4.21 2.75 12.67
CA GLY A 48 -3.52 3.97 12.26
C GLY A 48 -2.27 3.77 11.41
N LYS A 49 -1.92 2.53 11.02
CA LYS A 49 -0.65 2.23 10.34
C LYS A 49 -0.76 1.26 9.18
N TYR A 50 -1.54 0.19 9.34
CA TYR A 50 -1.45 -0.99 8.47
C TYR A 50 -2.49 -0.96 7.35
N PRO A 51 -2.20 -1.57 6.19
CA PRO A 51 -3.26 -1.95 5.26
C PRO A 51 -4.06 -3.11 5.85
N ASN A 52 -5.19 -3.42 5.24
CA ASN A 52 -5.82 -4.72 5.40
C ASN A 52 -5.07 -5.76 4.55
N PHE A 53 -4.78 -6.93 5.11
CA PHE A 53 -3.96 -7.96 4.45
C PHE A 53 -4.83 -9.12 3.97
N ASN A 54 -4.45 -9.73 2.84
CA ASN A 54 -4.94 -11.00 2.31
C ASN A 54 -6.45 -11.06 2.01
N SER A 55 -7.13 -9.92 2.00
CA SER A 55 -8.56 -9.79 1.78
C SER A 55 -8.91 -8.38 1.34
N ILE A 56 -10.16 -8.19 0.92
CA ILE A 56 -10.70 -6.87 0.59
C ILE A 56 -11.59 -6.41 1.74
N LEU A 57 -11.30 -5.23 2.25
CA LEU A 57 -12.16 -4.49 3.14
C LEU A 57 -12.49 -3.15 2.48
N TYR A 58 -13.78 -2.92 2.19
CA TYR A 58 -14.22 -1.69 1.55
C TYR A 58 -13.88 -0.46 2.41
N GLY A 59 -13.48 0.63 1.75
CA GLY A 59 -13.08 1.87 2.42
C GLY A 59 -11.63 1.90 2.92
N ARG A 60 -10.85 0.84 2.66
CA ARG A 60 -9.46 0.67 3.13
C ARG A 60 -8.47 0.56 1.99
N VAL A 61 -7.20 0.64 2.36
CA VAL A 61 -6.09 0.11 1.56
C VAL A 61 -5.97 -1.39 1.85
N ASN A 62 -6.02 -2.20 0.80
CA ASN A 62 -5.97 -3.65 0.85
C ASN A 62 -4.72 -4.15 0.12
N PHE A 63 -3.85 -4.84 0.84
CA PHE A 63 -2.75 -5.63 0.28
C PHE A 63 -3.26 -7.05 0.12
N ILE A 64 -3.67 -7.39 -1.11
CA ILE A 64 -4.39 -8.63 -1.39
C ILE A 64 -3.40 -9.78 -1.61
N GLN A 65 -2.37 -9.54 -2.42
CA GLN A 65 -1.41 -10.57 -2.80
C GLN A 65 -0.07 -9.95 -3.20
N ASN A 66 1.04 -10.59 -2.78
CA ASN A 66 2.40 -10.34 -3.31
C ASN A 66 2.76 -8.85 -3.39
N ILE A 67 2.54 -8.13 -2.29
CA ILE A 67 2.96 -6.73 -2.15
C ILE A 67 4.34 -6.69 -1.50
N ARG A 68 5.24 -5.95 -2.14
CA ARG A 68 6.65 -5.86 -1.77
C ARG A 68 7.12 -4.42 -1.67
N TYR A 69 8.13 -4.20 -0.84
CA TYR A 69 8.93 -2.98 -0.81
C TYR A 69 10.41 -3.37 -0.87
N ALA A 70 11.15 -2.80 -1.83
CA ALA A 70 12.56 -3.15 -2.07
C ALA A 70 12.76 -4.67 -2.21
N ASN A 71 11.85 -5.35 -2.92
CA ASN A 71 11.76 -6.81 -3.09
C ASN A 71 11.40 -7.63 -1.83
N ASN A 72 11.27 -7.02 -0.65
CA ASN A 72 10.83 -7.71 0.56
C ASN A 72 9.30 -7.79 0.62
N LEU A 73 8.75 -8.96 0.94
CA LEU A 73 7.32 -9.14 1.11
C LEU A 73 6.84 -8.36 2.35
N ILE A 74 5.75 -7.61 2.23
CA ILE A 74 5.17 -6.81 3.33
C ILE A 74 3.69 -7.13 3.53
N MET A 75 3.35 -8.43 3.51
CA MET A 75 1.97 -8.95 3.54
C MET A 75 1.45 -9.27 4.95
N ASP A 76 2.22 -8.92 5.98
CA ASP A 76 1.85 -9.06 7.40
C ASP A 76 2.47 -7.93 8.23
N ARG A 77 2.04 -7.81 9.49
CA ARG A 77 2.50 -6.73 10.38
C ARG A 77 4.02 -6.79 10.65
N PRO A 78 4.61 -7.94 11.05
CA PRO A 78 6.06 -8.00 11.31
C PRO A 78 6.90 -7.57 10.11
N SER A 79 6.55 -8.04 8.90
CA SER A 79 7.28 -7.70 7.69
C SER A 79 7.04 -6.25 7.28
N PHE A 80 5.82 -5.75 7.44
CA PHE A 80 5.51 -4.33 7.21
C PHE A 80 6.28 -3.42 8.18
N ASP A 81 6.42 -3.81 9.44
CA ASP A 81 7.21 -3.06 10.42
C ASP A 81 8.69 -3.04 10.07
N GLN A 82 9.23 -4.16 9.60
CA GLN A 82 10.64 -4.29 9.26
C GLN A 82 11.00 -3.59 7.94
N PHE A 83 10.15 -3.69 6.91
CA PHE A 83 10.49 -3.26 5.54
C PHE A 83 9.59 -2.16 4.98
N GLY A 84 8.39 -1.97 5.53
CA GLY A 84 7.36 -1.07 5.02
C GLY A 84 7.44 0.37 5.56
N GLY A 85 8.51 0.75 6.25
CA GLY A 85 8.62 2.06 6.92
C GLY A 85 8.47 3.31 6.04
N SER A 86 8.59 3.17 4.71
CA SER A 86 8.34 4.26 3.74
C SER A 86 6.93 4.25 3.13
N VAL A 87 6.06 3.34 3.58
CA VAL A 87 4.65 3.27 3.20
C VAL A 87 3.80 3.88 4.30
N SER A 88 3.04 4.90 3.95
CA SER A 88 2.08 5.57 4.84
C SER A 88 0.67 5.39 4.33
N ILE A 89 -0.27 5.19 5.26
CA ILE A 89 -1.68 4.98 4.93
C ILE A 89 -2.54 6.01 5.63
N GLY A 90 -3.06 6.96 4.84
CA GLY A 90 -3.84 8.10 5.32
C GLY A 90 -5.33 7.99 5.03
N ARG A 91 -6.08 8.92 5.61
CA ARG A 91 -7.50 9.12 5.31
C ARG A 91 -7.66 10.23 4.28
N ILE A 92 -8.56 10.07 3.32
CA ILE A 92 -8.91 11.12 2.37
C ILE A 92 -9.43 12.36 3.11
N GLY A 93 -8.95 13.54 2.70
CA GLY A 93 -9.41 14.82 3.25
C GLY A 93 -8.77 15.23 4.57
N ASN A 94 -7.68 14.56 4.99
CA ASN A 94 -6.82 14.96 6.10
C ASN A 94 -5.43 15.39 5.62
#